data_AF-A0A660Y4C9-F1
#
_entry.id   AF-A0A660Y4C9-F1
#
_cell.length_a   1.000
_cell.length_b   1.000
_cell.length_c   1.000
_cell.angle_alpha   90.00
_cell.angle_beta   90.00
_cell.angle_gamma   90.00
#
_symmetry.space_group_name_H-M   'P 1'
#
loop_
_entity.id
_entity.type
_entity.pdbx_description
1 polymer ?
#
loop_
_entity_poly.entity_id
_entity_poly.type
_entity_poly.pdbx_seq_one_letter_code
_entity_poly.pdbx_strand_id
1 'polypeptide(L)'
;MGLSNDGWGGRIFWDAEFFMLPALLPLYPELAESIVSYRFRTFEAARENATRQGYEGAAYPWKSARTGREVSRGGYSREIHVTGDVAWGQWQYWLATGDRDYLRRCAGPIIVETAKFWASRAVYSSEADRYEILGVVPPDESTCETWGLPTVDNSAFTNAIAAWNLRTAARVCRILGRKPPPEWEEIADKMYLPFDRKLGVYMEYDGYGGHPIKQPDVCQMMFPLEHPMEGKLMARNFDYYLGKADRELGHSFFPSVHPIVACMLGRAEQAYELFGEWEDFFLPPFEVMREVLANDEGIVFLTAIGGFLQNFLYGFAGIRLREDGIEVNPVLPEEISRIIFPRIWFKGRAYSLVVEKRKGRDIYRMEPEAD
;
A
#
# COMPACT_ATOMS: atom_id res chain seq x y z
N MET A 1 10.13 -5.54 -12.38
CA MET A 1 10.40 -6.29 -13.63
C MET A 1 10.31 -7.82 -13.54
N GLY A 2 10.00 -8.42 -12.38
CA GLY A 2 9.96 -9.89 -12.29
C GLY A 2 11.26 -10.54 -12.79
N LEU A 3 11.13 -11.46 -13.75
CA LEU A 3 12.24 -12.12 -14.45
C LEU A 3 12.35 -11.70 -15.93
N SER A 4 11.68 -10.62 -16.34
CA SER A 4 11.68 -10.20 -17.76
C SER A 4 12.97 -9.48 -18.17
N ASN A 5 13.72 -8.90 -17.22
CA ASN A 5 15.01 -8.24 -17.47
C ASN A 5 15.85 -8.09 -16.18
N ASP A 6 16.96 -7.35 -16.27
CA ASP A 6 17.90 -7.03 -15.20
C ASP A 6 17.75 -5.63 -14.56
N GLY A 7 16.86 -4.76 -15.05
CA GLY A 7 16.76 -3.34 -14.66
C GLY A 7 16.59 -3.11 -13.16
N TRP A 8 15.70 -3.87 -12.52
CA TRP A 8 15.60 -3.97 -11.05
C TRP A 8 16.28 -5.23 -10.49
N GLY A 9 16.71 -6.12 -11.38
CA GLY A 9 17.49 -7.32 -11.12
C GLY A 9 16.77 -8.44 -10.35
N GLY A 10 15.45 -8.52 -10.45
CA GLY A 10 14.67 -9.53 -9.72
C GLY A 10 14.73 -9.34 -8.19
N ARG A 11 14.91 -8.10 -7.74
CA ARG A 11 14.90 -7.72 -6.32
C ARG A 11 13.44 -7.53 -5.88
N ILE A 12 13.20 -7.69 -4.57
CA ILE A 12 11.89 -7.55 -3.94
C ILE A 12 11.83 -6.20 -3.24
N PHE A 13 10.74 -5.48 -3.47
CA PHE A 13 10.43 -4.15 -2.98
C PHE A 13 9.06 -4.18 -2.28
N TRP A 14 8.66 -3.07 -1.66
CA TRP A 14 7.31 -2.85 -1.14
C TRP A 14 6.19 -3.05 -2.17
N ASP A 15 6.51 -2.95 -3.47
CA ASP A 15 5.62 -3.27 -4.59
C ASP A 15 4.91 -4.62 -4.40
N ALA A 16 5.64 -5.61 -3.89
CA ALA A 16 5.10 -6.94 -3.66
C ALA A 16 3.91 -6.94 -2.70
N GLU A 17 3.99 -6.13 -1.64
CA GLU A 17 2.94 -6.03 -0.64
C GLU A 17 1.77 -5.15 -1.09
N PHE A 18 2.02 -4.03 -1.77
CA PHE A 18 0.96 -3.06 -2.10
C PHE A 18 0.31 -3.26 -3.45
N PHE A 19 1.00 -3.90 -4.41
CA PHE A 19 0.52 -3.99 -5.79
C PHE A 19 0.20 -5.43 -6.17
N MET A 20 1.09 -6.37 -5.89
CA MET A 20 0.89 -7.77 -6.29
C MET A 20 0.02 -8.53 -5.28
N LEU A 21 0.36 -8.46 -4.00
CA LEU A 21 -0.31 -9.22 -2.94
C LEU A 21 -1.83 -8.99 -2.93
N PRO A 22 -2.36 -7.74 -2.96
CA PRO A 22 -3.80 -7.53 -2.81
C PRO A 22 -4.60 -8.18 -3.93
N ALA A 23 -4.12 -8.11 -5.18
CA ALA A 23 -4.79 -8.78 -6.29
C ALA A 23 -4.79 -10.32 -6.12
N LEU A 24 -3.70 -10.89 -5.58
CA LEU A 24 -3.59 -12.33 -5.36
C LEU A 24 -4.43 -12.84 -4.20
N LEU A 25 -4.66 -12.05 -3.14
CA LEU A 25 -5.38 -12.51 -1.95
C LEU A 25 -6.77 -13.10 -2.24
N PRO A 26 -7.68 -12.41 -2.96
CA PRO A 26 -8.98 -12.97 -3.29
C PRO A 26 -8.94 -13.89 -4.51
N LEU A 27 -7.96 -13.79 -5.40
CA LEU A 27 -7.96 -14.57 -6.65
C LEU A 27 -7.20 -15.91 -6.53
N TYR A 28 -6.02 -15.87 -5.92
CA TYR A 28 -5.04 -16.96 -5.85
C TYR A 28 -4.26 -16.91 -4.51
N PRO A 29 -4.92 -17.15 -3.36
CA PRO A 29 -4.29 -17.05 -2.04
C PRO A 29 -3.06 -17.97 -1.86
N GLU A 30 -3.00 -19.08 -2.59
CA GLU A 30 -1.84 -19.98 -2.64
C GLU A 30 -0.60 -19.33 -3.26
N LEU A 31 -0.79 -18.42 -4.23
CA LEU A 31 0.30 -17.64 -4.81
C LEU A 31 0.66 -16.46 -3.89
N ALA A 32 -0.33 -15.84 -3.25
CA ALA A 32 -0.14 -14.78 -2.26
C ALA A 32 0.76 -15.21 -1.09
N GLU A 33 0.66 -16.48 -0.67
CA GLU A 33 1.49 -17.05 0.41
C GLU A 33 2.99 -16.91 0.13
N SER A 34 3.40 -16.99 -1.15
CA SER A 34 4.81 -16.93 -1.52
C SER A 34 5.48 -15.60 -1.13
N ILE A 35 4.73 -14.49 -1.23
CA ILE A 35 5.18 -13.12 -0.90
C ILE A 35 5.38 -13.01 0.61
N VAL A 36 4.34 -13.32 1.38
CA VAL A 36 4.38 -13.16 2.84
C VAL A 36 5.33 -14.17 3.52
N SER A 37 5.44 -15.39 2.98
CA SER A 37 6.39 -16.40 3.45
C SER A 37 7.83 -16.01 3.16
N TYR A 38 8.10 -15.29 2.05
CA TYR A 38 9.43 -14.74 1.79
C TYR A 38 9.85 -13.75 2.89
N ARG A 39 8.95 -12.85 3.30
CA ARG A 39 9.21 -11.91 4.40
C ARG A 39 9.43 -12.63 5.73
N PHE A 40 8.72 -13.72 5.99
CA PHE A 40 8.97 -14.57 7.16
C PHE A 40 10.34 -15.25 7.12
N ARG A 41 10.73 -15.84 5.98
CA ARG A 41 12.07 -16.47 5.82
C ARG A 41 13.23 -15.49 5.96
N THR A 42 13.00 -14.21 5.68
CA THR A 42 13.99 -13.14 5.75
C THR A 42 13.90 -12.30 7.03
N PHE A 43 13.05 -12.70 7.98
CA PHE A 43 12.73 -11.92 9.18
C PHE A 43 13.95 -11.64 10.06
N GLU A 44 14.84 -12.61 10.28
CA GLU A 44 16.05 -12.40 11.07
C GLU A 44 17.00 -11.38 10.43
N ALA A 45 17.05 -11.31 9.09
CA ALA A 45 17.85 -10.28 8.41
C ALA A 45 17.28 -8.87 8.64
N ALA A 46 15.96 -8.73 8.77
CA ALA A 46 15.33 -7.46 9.13
C ALA A 46 15.61 -7.05 10.59
N ARG A 47 15.72 -8.01 11.52
CA ARG A 47 16.14 -7.76 12.91
C ARG A 47 17.61 -7.34 13.01
N GLU A 48 18.49 -8.03 12.27
CA GLU A 48 19.89 -7.62 12.10
C GLU A 48 19.97 -6.18 11.55
N ASN A 49 19.12 -5.83 10.58
CA ASN A 49 19.11 -4.52 9.96
C ASN A 49 18.70 -3.41 10.92
N ALA A 50 17.63 -3.60 11.71
CA ALA A 50 17.22 -2.65 12.75
C ALA A 50 18.36 -2.42 13.77
N THR A 51 18.95 -3.51 14.26
CA THR A 51 20.06 -3.46 15.22
C THR A 51 21.27 -2.70 14.67
N ARG A 52 21.63 -2.93 13.40
CA ARG A 52 22.74 -2.21 12.74
C ARG A 52 22.50 -0.71 12.61
N GLN A 53 21.24 -0.30 12.52
CA GLN A 53 20.84 1.10 12.48
C GLN A 53 20.68 1.73 13.87
N GLY A 54 20.86 0.94 14.94
CA GLY A 54 20.71 1.40 16.32
C GLY A 54 19.25 1.42 16.82
N TYR A 55 18.35 0.72 16.13
CA TYR A 55 16.93 0.62 16.49
C TYR A 55 16.57 -0.78 16.99
N GLU A 56 15.40 -0.88 17.63
CA GLU A 56 14.85 -2.15 18.09
C GLU A 56 14.01 -2.84 17.01
N GLY A 57 13.60 -4.07 17.26
CA GLY A 57 12.62 -4.75 16.42
C GLY A 57 13.18 -5.24 15.08
N ALA A 58 12.37 -5.10 14.02
CA ALA A 58 12.70 -5.51 12.67
C ALA A 58 12.48 -4.37 11.67
N ALA A 59 13.50 -4.07 10.87
CA ALA A 59 13.46 -3.08 9.80
C ALA A 59 13.73 -3.78 8.47
N TYR A 60 12.70 -3.95 7.64
CA TYR A 60 12.87 -4.58 6.33
C TYR A 60 13.63 -3.63 5.40
N PRO A 61 14.49 -4.17 4.51
CA PRO A 61 15.23 -3.34 3.57
C PRO A 61 14.30 -2.81 2.47
N TRP A 62 14.66 -1.65 1.92
CA TRP A 62 14.02 -1.09 0.73
C TRP A 62 14.10 -2.06 -0.44
N LYS A 63 15.32 -2.58 -0.67
CA LYS A 63 15.62 -3.50 -1.76
C LYS A 63 16.17 -4.78 -1.18
N SER A 64 15.42 -5.86 -1.35
CA SER A 64 15.75 -7.17 -0.81
C SER A 64 16.05 -8.19 -1.90
N ALA A 65 16.86 -9.20 -1.57
CA ALA A 65 17.17 -10.33 -2.45
C ALA A 65 17.13 -11.65 -1.65
N ARG A 66 17.93 -12.64 -2.05
CA ARG A 66 17.93 -14.00 -1.47
C ARG A 66 18.08 -14.02 0.06
N THR A 67 18.92 -13.16 0.64
CA THR A 67 19.28 -13.21 2.06
C THR A 67 18.40 -12.36 2.96
N GLY A 68 17.52 -11.51 2.40
CA GLY A 68 16.76 -10.55 3.20
C GLY A 68 17.52 -9.31 3.64
N ARG A 69 18.82 -9.22 3.31
CA ARG A 69 19.66 -8.06 3.65
C ARG A 69 19.45 -6.94 2.64
N GLU A 70 19.65 -5.72 3.12
CA GLU A 70 19.67 -4.52 2.28
C GLU A 70 20.70 -4.64 1.16
N VAL A 71 20.24 -4.46 -0.08
CA VAL A 71 21.09 -4.44 -1.29
C VAL A 71 20.91 -3.17 -2.11
N SER A 72 20.20 -2.16 -1.59
CA SER A 72 20.12 -0.85 -2.22
C SER A 72 21.49 -0.15 -2.27
N ARG A 73 21.60 0.78 -3.21
CA ARG A 73 22.74 1.72 -3.35
C ARG A 73 22.13 3.12 -3.37
N GLY A 74 22.83 4.12 -2.83
CA GLY A 74 22.48 5.53 -3.08
C GLY A 74 21.38 6.14 -2.21
N GLY A 75 21.26 5.79 -0.92
CA GLY A 75 20.43 6.53 0.04
C GLY A 75 19.00 6.01 0.24
N TYR A 76 18.46 5.20 -0.67
CA TYR A 76 17.13 4.57 -0.53
C TYR A 76 16.97 3.66 0.70
N SER A 77 18.05 3.33 1.41
CA SER A 77 17.93 2.65 2.71
C SER A 77 17.21 3.50 3.78
N ARG A 78 16.95 4.78 3.49
CA ARG A 78 16.12 5.69 4.30
C ARG A 78 14.64 5.64 3.92
N GLU A 79 14.26 4.90 2.88
CA GLU A 79 12.88 4.63 2.49
C GLU A 79 12.30 3.49 3.33
N ILE A 80 12.04 3.81 4.60
CA ILE A 80 11.77 2.81 5.64
C ILE A 80 10.30 2.39 5.71
N HIS A 81 9.42 3.01 4.92
CA HIS A 81 7.98 2.71 4.90
C HIS A 81 7.69 1.25 4.50
N VAL A 82 8.59 0.62 3.72
CA VAL A 82 8.63 -0.84 3.45
C VAL A 82 8.46 -1.71 4.69
N THR A 83 8.93 -1.25 5.86
CA THR A 83 8.77 -1.97 7.13
C THR A 83 7.30 -2.02 7.56
N GLY A 84 6.56 -0.93 7.35
CA GLY A 84 5.11 -0.87 7.51
C GLY A 84 4.38 -1.66 6.44
N ASP A 85 4.82 -1.59 5.18
CA ASP A 85 4.17 -2.29 4.06
C ASP A 85 4.23 -3.81 4.23
N VAL A 86 5.37 -4.31 4.71
CA VAL A 86 5.51 -5.73 5.09
C VAL A 86 4.52 -6.10 6.19
N ALA A 87 4.42 -5.31 7.25
CA ALA A 87 3.44 -5.56 8.32
C ALA A 87 2.00 -5.52 7.80
N TRP A 88 1.71 -4.61 6.87
CA TRP A 88 0.43 -4.52 6.16
C TRP A 88 0.13 -5.78 5.36
N GLY A 89 1.06 -6.25 4.53
CA GLY A 89 0.86 -7.47 3.77
C GLY A 89 0.63 -8.71 4.64
N GLN A 90 1.35 -8.81 5.77
CA GLN A 90 1.15 -9.89 6.76
C GLN A 90 -0.26 -9.87 7.35
N TRP A 91 -0.76 -8.68 7.68
CA TRP A 91 -2.10 -8.48 8.21
C TRP A 91 -3.17 -8.82 7.16
N GLN A 92 -3.04 -8.33 5.94
CA GLN A 92 -3.98 -8.60 4.85
C GLN A 92 -4.07 -10.09 4.50
N TYR A 93 -2.94 -10.80 4.50
CA TYR A 93 -2.95 -12.25 4.29
C TYR A 93 -3.69 -12.99 5.41
N TRP A 94 -3.53 -12.58 6.67
CA TRP A 94 -4.32 -13.14 7.76
C TRP A 94 -5.82 -12.81 7.62
N LEU A 95 -6.20 -11.59 7.22
CA LEU A 95 -7.60 -11.25 6.96
C LEU A 95 -8.20 -12.16 5.88
N ALA A 96 -7.46 -12.34 4.77
CA ALA A 96 -7.90 -13.14 3.63
C ALA A 96 -8.02 -14.64 3.95
N THR A 97 -7.13 -15.20 4.77
CA THR A 97 -7.07 -16.65 5.03
C THR A 97 -7.74 -17.07 6.34
N GLY A 98 -7.84 -16.16 7.31
CA GLY A 98 -8.28 -16.48 8.67
C GLY A 98 -7.34 -17.45 9.41
N ASP A 99 -6.15 -17.75 8.89
CA ASP A 99 -5.25 -18.75 9.45
C ASP A 99 -4.64 -18.24 10.78
N ARG A 100 -5.19 -18.75 11.88
CA ARG A 100 -4.75 -18.40 13.23
C ARG A 100 -3.36 -18.94 13.56
N ASP A 101 -2.95 -20.05 12.95
CA ASP A 101 -1.63 -20.64 13.18
C ASP A 101 -0.56 -19.85 12.43
N TYR A 102 -0.87 -19.39 11.22
CA TYR A 102 -0.08 -18.41 10.50
C TYR A 102 0.05 -17.09 11.28
N LEU A 103 -1.06 -16.55 11.80
CA LEU A 103 -1.01 -15.34 12.63
C LEU A 103 -0.09 -15.53 13.84
N ARG A 104 -0.19 -16.66 14.54
CA ARG A 104 0.61 -16.90 15.75
C ARG A 104 2.10 -17.10 15.45
N ARG A 105 2.43 -17.79 14.36
CA ARG A 105 3.80 -18.25 14.08
C ARG A 105 4.58 -17.34 13.12
N CYS A 106 3.89 -16.67 12.20
CA CYS A 106 4.49 -15.93 11.09
C CYS A 106 4.15 -14.44 11.16
N ALA A 107 2.90 -14.07 10.88
CA ALA A 107 2.52 -12.65 10.78
C ALA A 107 2.63 -11.90 12.11
N GLY A 108 2.20 -12.50 13.21
CA GLY A 108 2.18 -11.85 14.53
C GLY A 108 3.56 -11.42 15.02
N PRO A 109 4.59 -12.30 15.01
CA PRO A 109 5.96 -11.91 15.30
C PRO A 109 6.47 -10.77 14.41
N ILE A 110 6.20 -10.81 13.10
CA ILE A 110 6.64 -9.76 12.17
C ILE A 110 5.97 -8.42 12.50
N ILE A 111 4.64 -8.38 12.60
CA ILE A 111 3.88 -7.15 12.90
C ILE A 111 4.33 -6.55 14.25
N VAL A 112 4.59 -7.39 15.26
CA VAL A 112 5.07 -6.94 16.57
C VAL A 112 6.49 -6.39 16.52
N GLU A 113 7.43 -7.06 15.86
CA GLU A 113 8.82 -6.59 15.79
C GLU A 113 8.96 -5.34 14.89
N THR A 114 8.16 -5.20 13.83
CA THR A 114 8.13 -3.95 13.05
C THR A 114 7.50 -2.80 13.82
N ALA A 115 6.52 -3.04 14.70
CA ALA A 115 6.01 -2.03 15.62
C ALA A 115 7.04 -1.58 16.66
N LYS A 116 7.86 -2.51 17.17
CA LYS A 116 9.02 -2.15 18.02
C LYS A 116 10.02 -1.25 17.29
N PHE A 117 10.29 -1.54 16.02
CA PHE A 117 11.11 -0.66 15.19
C PHE A 117 10.53 0.75 15.15
N TRP A 118 9.25 0.91 14.78
CA TRP A 118 8.60 2.22 14.74
C TRP A 118 8.62 2.95 16.08
N ALA A 119 8.34 2.26 17.17
CA ALA A 119 8.39 2.84 18.51
C ALA A 119 9.80 3.35 18.88
N SER A 120 10.86 2.61 18.50
CA SER A 120 12.25 3.04 18.71
C SER A 120 12.73 4.11 17.72
N ARG A 121 12.06 4.22 16.56
CA ARG A 121 12.42 5.13 15.47
C ARG A 121 11.77 6.51 15.60
N ALA A 122 10.61 6.57 16.22
CA ALA A 122 9.88 7.80 16.48
C ALA A 122 10.59 8.65 17.54
N VAL A 123 10.62 9.97 17.32
CA VAL A 123 11.17 10.94 18.27
C VAL A 123 10.04 11.79 18.83
N TYR A 124 10.05 12.02 20.15
CA TYR A 124 9.03 12.85 20.80
C TYR A 124 9.46 14.32 20.83
N SER A 125 8.65 15.19 20.24
CA SER A 125 8.81 16.64 20.34
C SER A 125 7.99 17.18 21.52
N SER A 126 8.67 17.50 22.62
CA SER A 126 8.01 18.05 23.82
C SER A 126 7.44 19.46 23.60
N GLU A 127 7.98 20.22 22.64
CA GLU A 127 7.48 21.55 22.29
C GLU A 127 6.13 21.48 21.58
N ALA A 128 5.95 20.49 20.70
CA ALA A 128 4.76 20.33 19.90
C ALA A 128 3.79 19.23 20.41
N ASP A 129 4.14 18.55 21.51
CA ASP A 129 3.40 17.42 22.10
C ASP A 129 3.01 16.35 21.06
N ARG A 130 3.98 15.91 20.26
CA ARG A 130 3.77 14.97 19.16
C ARG A 130 4.98 14.08 18.92
N TYR A 131 4.75 12.95 18.25
CA TYR A 131 5.82 12.08 17.74
C TYR A 131 6.09 12.38 16.27
N GLU A 132 7.36 12.34 15.91
CA GLU A 132 7.88 12.65 14.57
C GLU A 132 8.77 11.52 14.08
N ILE A 133 8.87 11.37 12.76
CA ILE A 133 9.83 10.48 12.11
C ILE A 133 10.65 11.32 11.15
N LEU A 134 11.92 11.52 11.49
CA LEU A 134 12.82 12.45 10.81
C LEU A 134 13.74 11.75 9.84
N GLY A 135 14.13 12.41 8.76
CA GLY A 135 15.14 11.99 7.79
C GLY A 135 14.79 10.69 7.08
N VAL A 136 13.64 10.63 6.42
CA VAL A 136 13.18 9.48 5.64
C VAL A 136 13.10 9.82 4.15
N VAL A 137 13.01 8.80 3.30
CA VAL A 137 12.57 8.97 1.90
C VAL A 137 11.08 8.56 1.85
N PRO A 138 10.19 9.42 1.32
CA PRO A 138 8.78 9.08 1.12
C PRO A 138 8.60 8.14 -0.08
N PRO A 139 7.42 7.52 -0.26
CA PRO A 139 7.05 6.87 -1.52
C PRO A 139 7.32 7.72 -2.76
N ASP A 140 7.09 9.04 -2.72
CA ASP A 140 7.52 9.91 -3.82
C ASP A 140 9.05 10.13 -3.80
N GLU A 141 9.77 9.24 -4.47
CA GLU A 141 11.23 9.33 -4.60
C GLU A 141 11.70 10.57 -5.36
N SER A 142 10.80 11.36 -5.98
CA SER A 142 11.17 12.61 -6.64
C SER A 142 11.86 13.58 -5.68
N THR A 143 11.60 13.48 -4.36
CA THR A 143 12.29 14.28 -3.35
C THR A 143 13.81 14.15 -3.46
N CYS A 144 14.32 12.92 -3.59
CA CYS A 144 15.76 12.66 -3.67
C CYS A 144 16.28 12.62 -5.11
N GLU A 145 15.47 12.18 -6.07
CA GLU A 145 15.86 12.02 -7.48
C GLU A 145 15.83 13.34 -8.28
N THR A 146 14.87 14.21 -7.97
CA THR A 146 14.57 15.41 -8.76
C THR A 146 14.81 16.69 -7.95
N TRP A 147 14.32 16.74 -6.72
CA TRP A 147 14.30 17.97 -5.91
C TRP A 147 15.54 18.15 -5.02
N GLY A 148 16.48 17.19 -5.05
CA GLY A 148 17.76 17.31 -4.37
C GLY A 148 17.67 17.29 -2.84
N LEU A 149 16.59 16.72 -2.28
CA LEU A 149 16.38 16.48 -0.86
C LEU A 149 16.66 15.00 -0.54
N PRO A 150 17.86 14.63 -0.04
CA PRO A 150 18.22 13.23 0.17
C PRO A 150 17.29 12.52 1.17
N THR A 151 16.76 13.28 2.12
CA THR A 151 15.74 12.85 3.06
C THR A 151 14.87 14.03 3.45
N VAL A 152 13.64 13.75 3.86
CA VAL A 152 12.67 14.71 4.39
C VAL A 152 12.21 14.30 5.79
N ASP A 153 11.61 15.24 6.51
CA ASP A 153 11.04 14.98 7.82
C ASP A 153 9.52 14.82 7.71
N ASN A 154 8.97 13.90 8.51
CA ASN A 154 7.53 13.73 8.68
C ASN A 154 6.79 13.44 7.37
N SER A 155 7.32 12.53 6.53
CA SER A 155 6.58 11.99 5.39
C SER A 155 5.20 11.51 5.86
N ALA A 156 4.14 12.06 5.27
CA ALA A 156 2.76 11.82 5.66
C ALA A 156 2.42 10.33 5.59
N PHE A 157 2.75 9.68 4.47
CA PHE A 157 2.55 8.25 4.33
C PHE A 157 3.39 7.44 5.33
N THR A 158 4.67 7.75 5.49
CA THR A 158 5.57 7.02 6.42
C THR A 158 5.05 7.09 7.86
N ASN A 159 4.64 8.28 8.30
CA ASN A 159 4.07 8.48 9.64
C ASN A 159 2.72 7.75 9.78
N ALA A 160 1.86 7.81 8.75
CA ALA A 160 0.57 7.14 8.75
C ALA A 160 0.71 5.61 8.86
N ILE A 161 1.63 5.00 8.10
CA ILE A 161 1.83 3.55 8.13
C ILE A 161 2.54 3.09 9.42
N ALA A 162 3.43 3.91 9.98
CA ALA A 162 4.02 3.64 11.29
C ALA A 162 2.95 3.61 12.39
N ALA A 163 2.07 4.62 12.43
CA ALA A 163 0.95 4.68 13.37
C ALA A 163 -0.05 3.53 13.14
N TRP A 164 -0.33 3.19 11.89
CA TRP A 164 -1.16 2.02 11.54
C TRP A 164 -0.54 0.72 12.06
N ASN A 165 0.77 0.53 11.89
CA ASN A 165 1.45 -0.69 12.33
C ASN A 165 1.45 -0.81 13.86
N LEU A 166 1.71 0.27 14.60
CA LEU A 166 1.65 0.29 16.06
C LEU A 166 0.27 -0.13 16.58
N ARG A 167 -0.82 0.44 16.01
CA ARG A 167 -2.20 0.06 16.37
C ARG A 167 -2.51 -1.39 16.00
N THR A 168 -2.09 -1.83 14.82
CA THR A 168 -2.32 -3.21 14.36
C THR A 168 -1.55 -4.21 15.21
N ALA A 169 -0.31 -3.92 15.59
CA ALA A 169 0.47 -4.74 16.52
C ALA A 169 -0.18 -4.81 17.90
N ALA A 170 -0.73 -3.71 18.40
CA ALA A 170 -1.49 -3.72 19.64
C ALA A 170 -2.72 -4.64 19.55
N ARG A 171 -3.44 -4.59 18.41
CA ARG A 171 -4.56 -5.48 18.11
C ARG A 171 -4.15 -6.95 17.98
N VAL A 172 -3.04 -7.25 17.29
CA VAL A 172 -2.47 -8.60 17.18
C VAL A 172 -2.11 -9.16 18.56
N CYS A 173 -1.47 -8.37 19.43
CA CYS A 173 -1.19 -8.77 20.80
C CYS A 173 -2.47 -9.20 21.52
N ARG A 174 -3.54 -8.40 21.45
CA ARG A 174 -4.84 -8.73 22.06
C ARG A 174 -5.44 -10.01 21.49
N ILE A 175 -5.43 -10.19 20.17
CA ILE A 175 -5.92 -11.41 19.49
C ILE A 175 -5.16 -12.66 19.96
N LEU A 176 -3.86 -12.52 20.22
CA LEU A 176 -2.98 -13.59 20.70
C LEU A 176 -2.96 -13.73 22.24
N GLY A 177 -3.81 -13.00 22.96
CA GLY A 177 -3.91 -13.07 24.43
C GLY A 177 -2.71 -12.45 25.17
N ARG A 178 -1.98 -11.54 24.52
CA ARG A 178 -0.84 -10.80 25.08
C ARG A 178 -1.23 -9.35 25.38
N LYS A 179 -0.62 -8.74 26.38
CA LYS A 179 -0.79 -7.32 26.67
C LYS A 179 0.14 -6.49 25.76
N PRO A 180 -0.38 -5.56 24.94
CA PRO A 180 0.47 -4.69 24.15
C PRO A 180 1.17 -3.65 25.03
N PRO A 181 2.36 -3.16 24.64
CA PRO A 181 2.97 -1.99 25.26
C PRO A 181 2.04 -0.77 25.15
N PRO A 182 1.69 -0.09 26.26
CA PRO A 182 0.76 1.04 26.23
C PRO A 182 1.27 2.22 25.41
N GLU A 183 2.58 2.40 25.33
CA GLU A 183 3.23 3.48 24.57
C GLU A 183 2.95 3.39 23.07
N TRP A 184 2.61 2.21 22.52
CA TRP A 184 2.32 2.09 21.09
C TRP A 184 1.08 2.86 20.66
N GLU A 185 0.03 2.84 21.49
CA GLU A 185 -1.18 3.60 21.20
C GLU A 185 -0.94 5.10 21.37
N GLU A 186 -0.20 5.51 22.39
CA GLU A 186 0.21 6.91 22.57
C GLU A 186 1.02 7.43 21.39
N ILE A 187 2.05 6.69 20.96
CA ILE A 187 2.88 7.06 19.82
C ILE A 187 2.03 7.17 18.55
N ALA A 188 1.12 6.21 18.31
CA ALA A 188 0.27 6.23 17.13
C ALA A 188 -0.75 7.37 17.14
N ASP A 189 -1.30 7.72 18.30
CA ASP A 189 -2.30 8.79 18.47
C ASP A 189 -1.67 10.19 18.37
N LYS A 190 -0.43 10.32 18.83
CA LYS A 190 0.36 11.56 18.74
C LYS A 190 1.29 11.62 17.52
N MET A 191 1.24 10.64 16.62
CA MET A 191 2.05 10.64 15.41
C MET A 191 1.65 11.82 14.52
N TYR A 192 2.59 12.69 14.22
CA TYR A 192 2.33 13.89 13.46
C TYR A 192 2.08 13.58 11.98
N LEU A 193 1.06 14.21 11.41
CA LEU A 193 0.84 14.27 9.96
C LEU A 193 0.88 15.75 9.54
N PRO A 194 1.77 16.15 8.63
CA PRO A 194 1.88 17.55 8.24
C PRO A 194 0.61 17.99 7.50
N PHE A 195 0.02 19.09 7.96
CA PHE A 195 -1.28 19.56 7.49
C PHE A 195 -1.27 21.06 7.21
N ASP A 196 -1.55 21.45 5.97
CA ASP A 196 -1.70 22.85 5.60
C ASP A 196 -3.15 23.29 5.87
N ARG A 197 -3.33 24.18 6.85
CA ARG A 197 -4.66 24.69 7.24
C ARG A 197 -5.32 25.59 6.20
N LYS A 198 -4.54 26.25 5.34
CA LYS A 198 -5.07 27.17 4.32
C LYS A 198 -5.60 26.39 3.12
N LEU A 199 -4.86 25.38 2.69
CA LEU A 199 -5.24 24.48 1.61
C LEU A 199 -6.23 23.42 2.10
N GLY A 200 -6.17 23.06 3.38
CA GLY A 200 -7.01 22.02 3.99
C GLY A 200 -6.65 20.62 3.51
N VAL A 201 -5.36 20.35 3.31
CA VAL A 201 -4.79 19.09 2.82
C VAL A 201 -3.61 18.67 3.70
N TYR A 202 -3.33 17.37 3.74
CA TYR A 202 -2.05 16.88 4.23
C TYR A 202 -0.95 17.28 3.24
N MET A 203 0.18 17.70 3.77
CA MET A 203 1.39 17.91 2.98
C MET A 203 2.13 16.58 2.91
N GLU A 204 2.96 16.39 1.89
CA GLU A 204 3.65 15.12 1.70
C GLU A 204 4.73 14.90 2.76
N TYR A 205 5.39 15.98 3.16
CA TYR A 205 6.41 16.04 4.20
C TYR A 205 6.53 17.50 4.70
N ASP A 206 7.28 17.73 5.78
CA ASP A 206 7.51 19.08 6.29
C ASP A 206 8.26 19.95 5.26
N GLY A 207 7.65 21.07 4.88
CA GLY A 207 8.22 22.00 3.90
C GLY A 207 7.92 21.66 2.44
N TYR A 208 7.09 20.66 2.16
CA TYR A 208 6.65 20.34 0.79
C TYR A 208 6.07 21.59 0.09
N GLY A 209 6.62 21.91 -1.08
CA GLY A 209 6.33 23.16 -1.79
C GLY A 209 5.20 23.07 -2.83
N GLY A 210 4.53 21.92 -2.94
CA GLY A 210 3.50 21.69 -3.97
C GLY A 210 4.07 21.44 -5.38
N HIS A 211 5.30 20.93 -5.46
CA HIS A 211 5.92 20.53 -6.72
C HIS A 211 5.30 19.23 -7.28
N PRO A 212 5.50 18.91 -8.56
CA PRO A 212 5.09 17.62 -9.11
C PRO A 212 5.70 16.42 -8.36
N ILE A 213 4.98 15.31 -8.35
CA ILE A 213 5.34 14.06 -7.68
C ILE A 213 5.48 12.95 -8.73
N LYS A 214 6.43 12.03 -8.53
CA LYS A 214 6.70 10.89 -9.43
C LYS A 214 5.65 9.79 -9.31
N GLN A 215 5.10 9.60 -8.12
CA GLN A 215 4.14 8.56 -7.79
C GLN A 215 3.26 8.93 -6.59
N PRO A 216 2.12 8.27 -6.36
CA PRO A 216 1.25 8.52 -5.21
C PRO A 216 1.96 8.36 -3.86
N ASP A 217 1.84 9.36 -2.99
CA ASP A 217 2.25 9.32 -1.57
C ASP A 217 1.01 9.49 -0.65
N VAL A 218 0.46 10.70 -0.54
CA VAL A 218 -0.72 10.96 0.30
C VAL A 218 -1.94 10.16 -0.16
N CYS A 219 -2.08 9.92 -1.46
CA CYS A 219 -3.11 9.03 -1.99
C CYS A 219 -2.96 7.58 -1.50
N GLN A 220 -1.75 7.15 -1.11
CA GLN A 220 -1.55 5.83 -0.51
C GLN A 220 -2.05 5.70 0.92
N MET A 221 -2.15 6.82 1.64
CA MET A 221 -2.86 6.85 2.92
C MET A 221 -4.34 6.49 2.70
N MET A 222 -4.92 6.84 1.56
CA MET A 222 -6.31 6.48 1.23
C MET A 222 -6.41 5.03 0.78
N PHE A 223 -5.60 4.64 -0.20
CA PHE A 223 -5.52 3.27 -0.69
C PHE A 223 -4.08 2.91 -1.07
N PRO A 224 -3.49 1.83 -0.52
CA PRO A 224 -4.19 0.72 0.13
C PRO A 224 -4.27 0.82 1.66
N LEU A 225 -3.68 1.84 2.30
CA LEU A 225 -3.58 1.91 3.76
C LEU A 225 -4.94 2.08 4.46
N GLU A 226 -5.91 2.73 3.81
CA GLU A 226 -7.22 3.07 4.39
C GLU A 226 -7.10 3.83 5.73
N HIS A 227 -6.15 4.77 5.80
CA HIS A 227 -5.99 5.69 6.92
C HIS A 227 -7.31 6.43 7.19
N PRO A 228 -7.79 6.48 8.44
CA PRO A 228 -9.03 7.17 8.77
C PRO A 228 -9.01 8.64 8.33
N MET A 229 -9.89 8.98 7.38
CA MET A 229 -9.97 10.32 6.81
C MET A 229 -11.45 10.68 6.54
N GLU A 230 -11.89 11.85 6.98
CA GLU A 230 -13.25 12.33 6.66
C GLU A 230 -13.40 12.45 5.13
N GLY A 231 -14.55 12.06 4.57
CA GLY A 231 -14.75 12.06 3.11
C GLY A 231 -14.48 13.40 2.42
N LYS A 232 -14.77 14.54 3.07
CA LYS A 232 -14.43 15.88 2.54
C LYS A 232 -12.92 16.14 2.53
N LEU A 233 -12.21 15.68 3.55
CA LEU A 233 -10.76 15.79 3.63
C LEU A 233 -10.09 14.87 2.59
N MET A 234 -10.60 13.65 2.44
CA MET A 234 -10.17 12.70 1.41
C MET A 234 -10.33 13.27 0.01
N ALA A 235 -11.52 13.82 -0.30
CA ALA A 235 -11.79 14.47 -1.58
C ALA A 235 -10.79 15.60 -1.88
N ARG A 236 -10.53 16.50 -0.92
CA ARG A 236 -9.59 17.62 -1.10
C ARG A 236 -8.16 17.17 -1.34
N ASN A 237 -7.68 16.20 -0.56
CA ASN A 237 -6.34 15.65 -0.76
C ASN A 237 -6.23 14.98 -2.13
N PHE A 238 -7.25 14.20 -2.53
CA PHE A 238 -7.26 13.53 -3.82
C PHE A 238 -7.23 14.55 -4.97
N ASP A 239 -8.09 15.58 -4.93
CA ASP A 239 -8.13 16.64 -5.95
C ASP A 239 -6.82 17.43 -6.01
N TYR A 240 -6.21 17.71 -4.86
CA TYR A 240 -4.93 18.42 -4.80
C TYR A 240 -3.81 17.61 -5.44
N TYR A 241 -3.64 16.34 -5.04
CA TYR A 241 -2.54 15.48 -5.51
C TYR A 241 -2.75 14.93 -6.91
N LEU A 242 -3.99 14.82 -7.39
CA LEU A 242 -4.27 14.49 -8.79
C LEU A 242 -3.66 15.54 -9.74
N GLY A 243 -3.65 16.80 -9.32
CA GLY A 243 -2.99 17.91 -10.03
C GLY A 243 -1.47 17.99 -9.83
N LYS A 244 -0.86 17.07 -9.07
CA LYS A 244 0.59 17.01 -8.83
C LYS A 244 1.28 15.87 -9.56
N ALA A 245 0.55 14.94 -10.18
CA ALA A 245 1.17 13.87 -10.94
C ALA A 245 2.10 14.42 -12.03
N ASP A 246 3.35 13.94 -12.07
CA ASP A 246 4.28 14.24 -13.15
C ASP A 246 3.77 13.57 -14.45
N ARG A 247 3.15 14.39 -15.30
CA ARG A 247 2.58 13.94 -16.58
C ARG A 247 3.62 13.73 -17.66
N GLU A 248 4.81 14.32 -17.54
CA GLU A 248 5.89 14.13 -18.51
C GLU A 248 6.58 12.78 -18.30
N LEU A 249 6.87 12.44 -17.04
CA LEU A 249 7.36 11.11 -16.71
C LEU A 249 6.28 10.04 -16.93
N GLY A 250 5.06 10.32 -16.44
CA GLY A 250 3.90 9.45 -16.51
C GLY A 250 4.16 8.07 -15.91
N HIS A 251 3.91 7.91 -14.61
CA HIS A 251 4.18 6.65 -13.92
C HIS A 251 2.92 5.79 -13.73
N SER A 252 3.02 4.50 -14.01
CA SER A 252 1.94 3.51 -13.85
C SER A 252 1.41 3.36 -12.40
N PHE A 253 2.09 3.91 -11.39
CA PHE A 253 1.57 3.97 -10.03
C PHE A 253 0.31 4.84 -9.92
N PHE A 254 0.17 5.88 -10.74
CA PHE A 254 -1.01 6.74 -10.73
C PHE A 254 -2.30 6.02 -11.14
N PRO A 255 -2.40 5.39 -12.33
CA PRO A 255 -3.59 4.64 -12.71
C PRO A 255 -3.80 3.38 -11.85
N SER A 256 -2.79 2.94 -11.09
CA SER A 256 -2.96 1.88 -10.09
C SER A 256 -3.79 2.31 -8.87
N VAL A 257 -3.67 3.57 -8.43
CA VAL A 257 -4.28 4.06 -7.17
C VAL A 257 -5.45 5.00 -7.43
N HIS A 258 -5.33 5.92 -8.37
CA HIS A 258 -6.30 7.00 -8.57
C HIS A 258 -7.73 6.53 -8.92
N PRO A 259 -7.94 5.54 -9.81
CA PRO A 259 -9.28 5.03 -10.08
C PRO A 259 -9.96 4.45 -8.83
N ILE A 260 -9.18 3.79 -7.96
CA ILE A 260 -9.69 3.18 -6.72
C ILE A 260 -10.11 4.27 -5.73
N VAL A 261 -9.28 5.30 -5.56
CA VAL A 261 -9.60 6.44 -4.69
C VAL A 261 -10.82 7.21 -5.21
N ALA A 262 -10.93 7.42 -6.53
CA ALA A 262 -12.11 8.02 -7.14
C ALA A 262 -13.38 7.18 -6.88
N CYS A 263 -13.29 5.84 -6.95
CA CYS A 263 -14.38 4.94 -6.55
C CYS A 263 -14.74 5.09 -5.06
N MET A 264 -13.74 5.15 -4.16
CA MET A 264 -13.98 5.38 -2.72
C MET A 264 -14.70 6.71 -2.43
N LEU A 265 -14.54 7.71 -3.30
CA LEU A 265 -15.24 9.00 -3.25
C LEU A 265 -16.61 8.99 -3.95
N GLY A 266 -17.02 7.86 -4.53
CA GLY A 266 -18.27 7.72 -5.29
C GLY A 266 -18.24 8.42 -6.66
N ARG A 267 -17.06 8.72 -7.20
CA ARG A 267 -16.87 9.48 -8.45
C ARG A 267 -16.67 8.54 -9.64
N ALA A 268 -17.72 7.82 -10.02
CA ALA A 268 -17.65 6.74 -11.01
C ALA A 268 -17.11 7.20 -12.37
N GLU A 269 -17.59 8.33 -12.91
CA GLU A 269 -17.14 8.90 -14.19
C GLU A 269 -15.64 9.24 -14.16
N GLN A 270 -15.22 10.00 -13.14
CA GLN A 270 -13.80 10.33 -12.94
C GLN A 270 -12.92 9.07 -12.77
N ALA A 271 -13.43 8.05 -12.07
CA ALA A 271 -12.70 6.78 -11.92
C ALA A 271 -12.46 6.10 -13.27
N TYR A 272 -13.42 6.16 -14.19
CA TYR A 272 -13.28 5.59 -15.54
C TYR A 272 -12.34 6.40 -16.42
N GLU A 273 -12.42 7.74 -16.36
CA GLU A 273 -11.47 8.62 -17.06
C GLU A 273 -10.02 8.33 -16.64
N LEU A 274 -9.78 8.23 -15.33
CA LEU A 274 -8.47 7.91 -14.77
C LEU A 274 -8.03 6.48 -15.08
N PHE A 275 -8.96 5.54 -15.18
CA PHE A 275 -8.69 4.17 -15.60
C PHE A 275 -8.25 4.11 -17.08
N GLY A 276 -8.76 5.02 -17.92
CA GLY A 276 -8.36 5.16 -19.32
C GLY A 276 -6.87 5.45 -19.51
N GLU A 277 -6.19 6.04 -18.52
CA GLU A 277 -4.73 6.27 -18.56
C GLU A 277 -3.94 4.96 -18.75
N TRP A 278 -4.49 3.80 -18.41
CA TRP A 278 -3.84 2.50 -18.66
C TRP A 278 -3.55 2.22 -20.14
N GLU A 279 -4.34 2.78 -21.08
CA GLU A 279 -4.11 2.60 -22.52
C GLU A 279 -2.69 3.00 -22.93
N ASP A 280 -2.16 4.06 -22.34
CA ASP A 280 -0.81 4.53 -22.61
C ASP A 280 0.28 3.65 -21.97
N PHE A 281 -0.05 2.77 -21.05
CA PHE A 281 0.93 1.89 -20.39
C PHE A 281 1.04 0.51 -21.03
N PHE A 282 0.13 0.14 -21.94
CA PHE A 282 0.23 -1.10 -22.69
C PHE A 282 1.13 -0.95 -23.92
N LEU A 283 2.10 -1.84 -24.07
CA LEU A 283 3.01 -1.87 -25.21
C LEU A 283 2.64 -3.00 -26.19
N PRO A 284 2.38 -2.68 -27.48
CA PRO A 284 2.16 -3.70 -28.51
C PRO A 284 3.46 -4.49 -28.80
N PRO A 285 3.36 -5.71 -29.37
CA PRO A 285 2.13 -6.40 -29.78
C PRO A 285 1.55 -7.32 -28.69
N PHE A 286 2.18 -7.38 -27.51
CA PHE A 286 1.84 -8.36 -26.47
C PHE A 286 1.09 -7.74 -25.28
N GLU A 287 0.79 -6.44 -25.36
CA GLU A 287 0.14 -5.68 -24.28
C GLU A 287 0.93 -5.80 -22.95
N VAL A 288 2.26 -5.76 -23.03
CA VAL A 288 3.10 -5.74 -21.82
C VAL A 288 3.02 -4.36 -21.17
N MET A 289 2.90 -4.32 -19.85
CA MET A 289 2.75 -3.06 -19.12
C MET A 289 4.10 -2.45 -18.74
N ARG A 290 4.31 -1.19 -19.10
CA ARG A 290 5.52 -0.42 -18.77
C ARG A 290 5.45 0.29 -17.43
N GLU A 291 6.61 0.63 -16.88
CA GLU A 291 6.76 1.37 -15.62
C GLU A 291 6.40 2.86 -15.78
N VAL A 292 7.04 3.51 -16.76
CA VAL A 292 6.90 4.93 -17.10
C VAL A 292 6.66 5.13 -18.59
N LEU A 293 6.06 6.26 -18.99
CA LEU A 293 5.73 6.54 -20.40
C LEU A 293 6.97 6.71 -21.30
N ALA A 294 8.10 7.12 -20.74
CA ALA A 294 9.34 7.28 -21.49
C ALA A 294 10.04 5.93 -21.82
N ASN A 295 9.65 4.83 -21.18
CA ASN A 295 10.30 3.53 -21.34
C ASN A 295 9.46 2.60 -22.21
N ASP A 296 9.92 2.37 -23.45
CA ASP A 296 9.28 1.51 -24.45
C ASP A 296 10.08 0.22 -24.72
N GLU A 297 11.21 0.02 -24.05
CA GLU A 297 11.92 -1.26 -24.10
C GLU A 297 11.01 -2.31 -23.44
N GLY A 298 10.70 -3.39 -24.16
CA GLY A 298 9.65 -4.38 -23.83
C GLY A 298 9.79 -5.05 -22.47
N ILE A 299 9.37 -4.35 -21.42
CA ILE A 299 9.59 -4.73 -20.04
C ILE A 299 8.25 -4.96 -19.35
N VAL A 300 8.15 -6.07 -18.62
CA VAL A 300 6.99 -6.39 -17.80
C VAL A 300 7.15 -5.75 -16.42
N PHE A 301 6.46 -4.65 -16.18
CA PHE A 301 6.37 -4.04 -14.85
C PHE A 301 5.25 -4.70 -14.03
N LEU A 302 5.61 -5.67 -13.18
CA LEU A 302 4.66 -6.44 -12.38
C LEU A 302 3.76 -5.57 -11.48
N THR A 303 4.29 -4.46 -10.99
CA THR A 303 3.56 -3.50 -10.15
C THR A 303 2.37 -2.90 -10.90
N ALA A 304 2.55 -2.56 -12.20
CA ALA A 304 1.46 -2.12 -13.05
C ALA A 304 0.38 -3.20 -13.21
N ILE A 305 0.78 -4.45 -13.43
CA ILE A 305 -0.17 -5.58 -13.56
C ILE A 305 -0.99 -5.74 -12.27
N GLY A 306 -0.31 -5.69 -11.12
CA GLY A 306 -0.96 -5.71 -9.82
C GLY A 306 -1.98 -4.57 -9.66
N GLY A 307 -1.55 -3.34 -9.92
CA GLY A 307 -2.40 -2.15 -9.83
C GLY A 307 -3.61 -2.16 -10.77
N PHE A 308 -3.42 -2.59 -12.02
CA PHE A 308 -4.49 -2.74 -13.00
C PHE A 308 -5.58 -3.70 -12.52
N LEU A 309 -5.19 -4.89 -12.03
CA LEU A 309 -6.13 -5.86 -11.47
C LEU A 309 -6.86 -5.31 -10.24
N GLN A 310 -6.17 -4.54 -9.41
CA GLN A 310 -6.76 -3.91 -8.25
C GLN A 310 -7.85 -2.88 -8.59
N ASN A 311 -7.80 -2.21 -9.75
CA ASN A 311 -8.88 -1.30 -10.14
C ASN A 311 -10.23 -2.02 -10.26
N PHE A 312 -10.25 -3.27 -10.75
CA PHE A 312 -11.48 -4.07 -10.81
C PHE A 312 -11.91 -4.58 -9.44
N LEU A 313 -10.96 -5.12 -8.65
CA LEU A 313 -11.24 -5.73 -7.35
C LEU A 313 -11.63 -4.69 -6.30
N TYR A 314 -10.77 -3.70 -6.11
CA TYR A 314 -10.84 -2.73 -5.00
C TYR A 314 -11.41 -1.38 -5.42
N GLY A 315 -11.40 -1.06 -6.72
CA GLY A 315 -12.07 0.12 -7.29
C GLY A 315 -13.52 -0.20 -7.62
N PHE A 316 -13.79 -0.61 -8.86
CA PHE A 316 -15.14 -0.74 -9.41
C PHE A 316 -16.03 -1.72 -8.64
N ALA A 317 -15.51 -2.89 -8.24
CA ALA A 317 -16.27 -3.83 -7.41
C ALA A 317 -16.31 -3.45 -5.93
N GLY A 318 -15.37 -2.61 -5.48
CA GLY A 318 -15.30 -2.13 -4.09
C GLY A 318 -15.17 -3.22 -3.05
N ILE A 319 -14.48 -4.32 -3.36
CA ILE A 319 -14.23 -5.43 -2.43
C ILE A 319 -13.33 -4.93 -1.29
N ARG A 320 -13.60 -5.28 -0.05
CA ARG A 320 -12.67 -5.13 1.08
C ARG A 320 -12.70 -6.36 1.96
N LEU A 321 -11.53 -6.89 2.30
CA LEU A 321 -11.40 -8.01 3.23
C LEU A 321 -11.30 -7.46 4.65
N ARG A 322 -12.22 -7.87 5.53
CA ARG A 322 -12.29 -7.44 6.93
C ARG A 322 -12.20 -8.63 7.87
N GLU A 323 -12.06 -8.36 9.16
CA GLU A 323 -12.00 -9.42 10.17
C GLU A 323 -13.30 -10.21 10.27
N ASP A 324 -14.44 -9.57 10.04
CA ASP A 324 -15.79 -10.11 10.17
C ASP A 324 -16.38 -10.60 8.84
N GLY A 325 -15.86 -10.17 7.69
CA GLY A 325 -16.36 -10.61 6.40
C GLY A 325 -15.71 -9.94 5.19
N ILE A 326 -16.36 -10.12 4.03
CA ILE A 326 -16.07 -9.37 2.80
C ILE A 326 -17.10 -8.24 2.71
N GLU A 327 -16.63 -7.01 2.61
CA GLU A 327 -17.47 -5.86 2.24
C GLU A 327 -17.42 -5.67 0.72
N VAL A 328 -18.54 -5.29 0.11
CA VAL A 328 -18.64 -5.01 -1.33
C VAL A 328 -19.42 -3.71 -1.52
N ASN A 329 -18.71 -2.67 -1.95
CA ASN A 329 -19.24 -1.32 -2.16
C ASN A 329 -19.02 -0.88 -3.62
N PRO A 330 -19.83 -1.39 -4.56
CA PRO A 330 -19.54 -1.22 -5.98
C PRO A 330 -19.79 0.22 -6.45
N VAL A 331 -18.95 0.66 -7.39
CA VAL A 331 -19.01 1.98 -8.03
C VAL A 331 -18.72 1.76 -9.51
N LEU A 332 -19.76 1.55 -10.30
CA LEU A 332 -19.64 1.26 -11.72
C LEU A 332 -19.86 2.53 -12.55
N PRO A 333 -18.93 2.88 -13.46
CA PRO A 333 -19.20 3.88 -14.49
C PRO A 333 -20.25 3.36 -15.49
N GLU A 334 -20.76 4.21 -16.37
CA GLU A 334 -21.79 3.82 -17.35
C GLU A 334 -21.27 2.82 -18.39
N GLU A 335 -19.96 2.85 -18.65
CA GLU A 335 -19.25 1.99 -19.59
C GLU A 335 -19.10 0.55 -19.08
N ILE A 336 -19.16 0.35 -17.76
CA ILE A 336 -19.05 -0.98 -17.13
C ILE A 336 -20.43 -1.40 -16.62
N SER A 337 -21.16 -2.15 -17.44
CA SER A 337 -22.49 -2.66 -17.05
C SER A 337 -22.43 -3.76 -15.99
N ARG A 338 -21.35 -4.57 -15.98
CA ARG A 338 -21.22 -5.76 -15.14
C ARG A 338 -19.77 -6.21 -15.00
N ILE A 339 -19.39 -6.65 -13.81
CA ILE A 339 -18.15 -7.36 -13.49
C ILE A 339 -18.52 -8.71 -12.87
N ILE A 340 -17.87 -9.78 -13.32
CA ILE A 340 -18.09 -11.14 -12.80
C ILE A 340 -16.75 -11.65 -12.31
N PHE A 341 -16.67 -11.97 -11.04
CA PHE A 341 -15.63 -12.81 -10.47
C PHE A 341 -16.24 -14.20 -10.29
N PRO A 342 -15.92 -15.16 -11.17
CA PRO A 342 -16.46 -16.52 -11.04
C PRO A 342 -16.13 -17.12 -9.68
N ARG A 343 -14.94 -16.75 -9.15
CA ARG A 343 -14.39 -17.22 -7.90
C ARG A 343 -13.57 -16.13 -7.22
N ILE A 344 -13.83 -15.90 -5.94
CA ILE A 344 -12.96 -15.22 -4.99
C ILE A 344 -12.83 -16.04 -3.70
N TRP A 345 -11.68 -15.97 -3.04
CA TRP A 345 -11.37 -16.71 -1.84
C TRP A 345 -11.40 -15.82 -0.60
N PHE A 346 -12.01 -16.34 0.46
CA PHE A 346 -11.94 -15.74 1.79
C PHE A 346 -12.11 -16.80 2.87
N LYS A 347 -11.17 -16.83 3.81
CA LYS A 347 -11.12 -17.75 4.94
C LYS A 347 -11.32 -19.22 4.57
N GLY A 348 -10.64 -19.63 3.49
CA GLY A 348 -10.67 -20.99 2.96
C GLY A 348 -11.95 -21.36 2.21
N ARG A 349 -12.85 -20.41 1.94
CA ARG A 349 -14.08 -20.63 1.18
C ARG A 349 -14.03 -19.86 -0.14
N ALA A 350 -14.62 -20.46 -1.17
CA ALA A 350 -14.80 -19.83 -2.47
C ALA A 350 -16.20 -19.20 -2.57
N TYR A 351 -16.26 -18.04 -3.22
CA TYR A 351 -17.49 -17.30 -3.50
C TYR A 351 -17.50 -16.89 -4.95
N SER A 352 -18.66 -16.98 -5.60
CA SER A 352 -18.89 -16.24 -6.84
C SER A 352 -19.39 -14.83 -6.50
N LEU A 353 -18.91 -13.82 -7.22
CA LEU A 353 -19.33 -12.43 -7.06
C LEU A 353 -19.72 -11.85 -8.41
N VAL A 354 -20.95 -11.34 -8.47
CA VAL A 354 -21.44 -10.56 -9.61
C VAL A 354 -21.73 -9.15 -9.11
N VAL A 355 -21.14 -8.17 -9.77
CA VAL A 355 -21.43 -6.73 -9.59
C VAL A 355 -22.04 -6.22 -10.89
N GLU A 356 -23.18 -5.53 -10.83
CA GLU A 356 -23.88 -5.07 -12.02
C GLU A 356 -24.72 -3.81 -11.76
N LYS A 357 -24.94 -3.03 -12.82
CA LYS A 357 -25.85 -1.88 -12.79
C LYS A 357 -27.28 -2.33 -13.07
N ARG A 358 -28.19 -2.16 -12.12
CA ARG A 358 -29.64 -2.41 -12.30
C ARG A 358 -30.46 -1.21 -11.91
N LYS A 359 -31.27 -0.71 -12.86
CA LYS A 359 -32.16 0.47 -12.67
C LYS A 359 -31.41 1.70 -12.11
N GLY A 360 -30.20 1.96 -12.62
CA GLY A 360 -29.37 3.09 -12.21
C GLY A 360 -28.74 2.95 -10.81
N ARG A 361 -28.70 1.75 -10.24
CA ARG A 361 -27.99 1.44 -8.99
C ARG A 361 -27.00 0.32 -9.22
N ASP A 362 -25.84 0.45 -8.59
CA ASP A 362 -24.84 -0.60 -8.57
C ASP A 362 -25.23 -1.59 -7.47
N ILE A 363 -25.41 -2.85 -7.85
CA ILE A 363 -25.78 -3.93 -6.94
C ILE A 363 -24.77 -5.05 -7.04
N TYR A 364 -24.70 -5.88 -6.01
CA TYR A 364 -23.92 -7.10 -6.06
C TYR A 364 -24.73 -8.31 -5.59
N ARG A 365 -24.30 -9.49 -6.03
CA ARG A 365 -24.74 -10.78 -5.54
C ARG A 365 -23.50 -11.63 -5.30
N MET A 366 -23.36 -12.09 -4.06
CA MET A 366 -22.27 -12.96 -3.64
C MET A 366 -22.86 -14.28 -3.12
N GLU A 367 -22.43 -15.38 -3.69
CA GLU A 367 -22.93 -16.72 -3.37
C GLU A 367 -21.74 -17.63 -3.05
N PRO A 368 -21.75 -18.40 -1.95
CA PRO A 368 -20.75 -19.44 -1.72
C PRO A 368 -20.75 -20.41 -2.90
N GLU A 369 -19.57 -20.78 -3.40
CA GLU A 369 -19.48 -21.90 -4.33
C GLU A 369 -19.83 -23.20 -3.60
N ALA A 370 -20.57 -24.08 -4.26
CA ALA A 370 -20.80 -25.43 -3.74
C ALA A 370 -19.49 -26.23 -3.85
N ASP A 371 -19.13 -26.93 -2.77
CA ASP A 371 -17.92 -27.76 -2.66
C ASP A 371 -17.77 -28.81 -3.76
#